data_AF-A0A519UDY0-F1
#
_entry.id   AF-A0A519UDY0-F1
#
_cell.length_a   1.000
_cell.length_b   1.000
_cell.length_c   1.000
_cell.angle_alpha   90.00
_cell.angle_beta   90.00
_cell.angle_gamma   90.00
#
_symmetry.space_group_name_H-M   'P 1'
#
loop_
_entity.id
_entity.type
_entity.pdbx_description
1 polymer ?
#
loop_
_entity_poly.entity_id
_entity_poly.type
_entity_poly.pdbx_seq_one_letter_code
_entity_poly.pdbx_strand_id
1 'polypeptide(L)'
;TVPQLYNSYLTQVSDVKVETVTGELPRFPSFVDGVYKDGFKGPKVRVIWPAATDNNAVLKPGTYTVTGRVAGTSFQPKAVVTIKDSKKATAPTVKLVAFDLKQVSLKADGHGHETKFVENRDKFITTLAKTDPNSFLYMFRNAFGQPQPEGAKPLGVWDSRDTKLRGHGTGHYLTAIAQAYASTGYDKQLQSVFAGKMDTMVNTLYSLSQLSGKAKDAGGAQNTNPTAVPPGPGKSEYDSDLSEAGIRTDYWNWGTGFISAYPPDQFIMLENGAKYGGQKTQVWAPYYTLHKILAGLMDVYEVSGNKKALQVAGGMSDWVYARLSKVPTDTLIKMWNTYIAGEFGGMNEAMARLYRITGKADYLKTAQLFDNIRVFFGDTAHSHGLAKNVDLFRGLHANQHIPQVVGSVETYRATGNPE
;
A
#
# COMPACT_ATOMS: atom_id res chain seq x y z
N THR A 1 20.97 -6.14 -27.66
CA THR A 1 21.42 -4.81 -27.16
C THR A 1 22.63 -4.41 -27.98
N VAL A 2 22.54 -3.30 -28.72
CA VAL A 2 23.71 -2.74 -29.42
C VAL A 2 24.75 -2.39 -28.35
N PRO A 3 26.01 -2.86 -28.42
CA PRO A 3 27.04 -2.47 -27.48
C PRO A 3 27.15 -0.94 -27.49
N GLN A 4 27.18 -0.30 -26.31
CA GLN A 4 27.53 1.11 -26.26
C GLN A 4 28.87 1.29 -26.98
N LEU A 5 28.98 2.31 -27.85
CA LEU A 5 30.13 2.58 -28.71
C LEU A 5 31.50 2.49 -27.99
N TYR A 6 31.53 2.67 -26.67
CA TYR A 6 32.72 2.59 -25.83
C TYR A 6 33.16 1.17 -25.48
N ASN A 7 32.27 0.16 -25.50
CA ASN A 7 32.62 -1.22 -25.15
C ASN A 7 33.59 -1.87 -26.15
N SER A 8 33.57 -1.47 -27.41
CA SER A 8 34.49 -1.97 -28.45
C SER A 8 35.94 -1.51 -28.24
N TYR A 9 36.11 -0.40 -27.52
CA TYR A 9 37.42 0.16 -27.15
C TYR A 9 37.86 -0.24 -25.75
N LEU A 10 37.00 -0.88 -24.96
CA LEU A 10 37.32 -1.29 -23.60
C LEU A 10 38.26 -2.51 -23.60
N THR A 11 39.39 -2.43 -22.88
CA THR A 11 40.39 -3.50 -22.79
C THR A 11 40.46 -4.13 -21.40
N GLN A 12 40.11 -3.37 -20.35
CA GLN A 12 40.10 -3.86 -18.98
C GLN A 12 39.06 -3.10 -18.16
N VAL A 13 38.53 -3.76 -17.13
CA VAL A 13 37.64 -3.17 -16.14
C VAL A 13 38.27 -3.42 -14.77
N SER A 14 38.40 -2.37 -13.97
CA SER A 14 39.11 -2.45 -12.69
C SER A 14 38.32 -3.24 -11.66
N ASP A 15 39.06 -3.97 -10.82
CA ASP A 15 38.53 -4.53 -9.58
C ASP A 15 38.30 -3.42 -8.55
N VAL A 16 37.42 -3.68 -7.58
CA VAL A 16 37.09 -2.74 -6.50
C VAL A 16 37.29 -3.36 -5.14
N LYS A 17 37.65 -2.54 -4.16
CA LYS A 17 37.61 -2.91 -2.75
C LYS A 17 36.36 -2.30 -2.13
N VAL A 18 35.59 -3.11 -1.41
CA VAL A 18 34.37 -2.68 -0.73
C VAL A 18 34.50 -3.07 0.73
N GLU A 19 34.10 -2.18 1.62
CA GLU A 19 34.03 -2.48 3.05
C GLU A 19 32.57 -2.58 3.48
N THR A 20 32.29 -3.50 4.39
CA THR A 20 31.04 -3.61 5.10
C THR A 20 31.31 -3.99 6.55
N VAL A 21 30.27 -4.05 7.37
CA VAL A 21 30.35 -4.51 8.77
C VAL A 21 29.56 -5.78 8.97
N THR A 22 29.84 -6.51 10.05
CA THR A 22 29.11 -7.72 10.41
C THR A 22 27.59 -7.47 10.43
N GLY A 23 26.85 -8.27 9.68
CA GLY A 23 25.38 -8.19 9.52
C GLY A 23 24.88 -7.29 8.39
N GLU A 24 25.76 -6.53 7.73
CA GLU A 24 25.39 -5.66 6.61
C GLU A 24 25.94 -6.18 5.28
N LEU A 25 25.07 -6.28 4.28
CA LEU A 25 25.51 -6.59 2.93
C LEU A 25 26.28 -5.39 2.31
N PRO A 26 27.35 -5.64 1.55
CA PRO A 26 28.13 -4.58 0.93
C PRO A 26 27.32 -3.83 -0.14
N ARG A 27 27.57 -2.52 -0.23
CA ARG A 27 27.06 -1.69 -1.33
C ARG A 27 28.09 -1.59 -2.43
N PHE A 28 27.82 -2.21 -3.57
CA PHE A 28 28.72 -2.18 -4.71
C PHE A 28 28.53 -0.92 -5.57
N PRO A 29 29.62 -0.32 -6.08
CA PRO A 29 29.52 0.81 -6.99
C PRO A 29 28.90 0.37 -8.33
N SER A 30 27.92 1.12 -8.85
CA SER A 30 27.30 0.81 -10.14
C SER A 30 28.25 1.04 -11.33
N PHE A 31 29.30 1.83 -11.13
CA PHE A 31 30.27 2.21 -12.15
C PHE A 31 31.70 2.10 -11.60
N VAL A 32 32.60 1.49 -12.38
CA VAL A 32 34.02 1.30 -12.02
C VAL A 32 34.92 1.80 -13.15
N ASP A 33 36.21 1.98 -12.87
CA ASP A 33 37.14 2.51 -13.86
C ASP A 33 37.45 1.47 -14.96
N GLY A 34 37.35 1.91 -16.22
CA GLY A 34 37.71 1.13 -17.39
C GLY A 34 39.01 1.63 -18.02
N VAL A 35 39.76 0.71 -18.64
CA VAL A 35 40.92 1.02 -19.48
C VAL A 35 40.49 0.86 -20.93
N TYR A 36 40.82 1.84 -21.76
CA TYR A 36 40.42 1.88 -23.17
C TYR A 36 41.65 1.86 -24.08
N LYS A 37 41.46 1.36 -25.31
CA LYS A 37 42.49 1.33 -26.37
C LYS A 37 43.03 2.73 -26.67
N ASP A 38 44.25 2.75 -27.18
CA ASP A 38 44.90 3.95 -27.75
C ASP A 38 45.00 5.15 -26.79
N GLY A 39 45.03 4.90 -25.48
CA GLY A 39 45.14 5.93 -24.46
C GLY A 39 43.88 6.79 -24.29
N PHE A 40 42.75 6.37 -24.88
CA PHE A 40 41.48 7.07 -24.76
C PHE A 40 41.01 7.11 -23.30
N LYS A 41 40.63 8.30 -22.81
CA LYS A 41 39.96 8.45 -21.51
C LYS A 41 38.45 8.27 -21.69
N GLY A 42 37.97 7.04 -21.55
CA GLY A 42 36.54 6.73 -21.59
C GLY A 42 35.79 6.97 -20.28
N PRO A 43 34.45 6.90 -20.29
CA PRO A 43 33.64 7.03 -19.08
C PRO A 43 33.87 5.87 -18.10
N LYS A 44 33.35 5.96 -16.88
CA LYS A 44 33.31 4.77 -15.99
C LYS A 44 32.39 3.70 -16.58
N VAL A 45 32.76 2.44 -16.39
CA VAL A 45 32.07 1.27 -16.94
C VAL A 45 30.97 0.83 -15.98
N ARG A 46 29.75 0.65 -16.50
CA ARG A 46 28.64 0.10 -15.72
C ARG A 46 28.88 -1.38 -15.43
N VAL A 47 28.94 -1.75 -14.15
CA VAL A 47 29.07 -3.14 -13.70
C VAL A 47 27.76 -3.63 -13.12
N ILE A 48 27.36 -4.84 -13.52
CA ILE A 48 26.21 -5.55 -12.95
C ILE A 48 26.75 -6.56 -11.95
N TRP A 49 26.58 -6.29 -10.67
CA TRP A 49 26.92 -7.20 -9.59
C TRP A 49 25.78 -8.20 -9.33
N PRO A 50 26.08 -9.45 -8.94
CA PRO A 50 25.04 -10.41 -8.57
C PRO A 50 24.25 -9.89 -7.36
N ALA A 51 22.96 -10.23 -7.33
CA ALA A 51 22.15 -10.05 -6.12
C ALA A 51 22.71 -10.98 -5.05
N ALA A 52 22.86 -10.49 -3.82
CA ALA A 52 22.99 -11.39 -2.70
C ALA A 52 21.65 -12.11 -2.50
N THR A 53 21.68 -13.43 -2.52
CA THR A 53 20.52 -14.28 -2.23
C THR A 53 20.48 -14.72 -0.76
N ASP A 54 21.57 -14.48 -0.03
CA ASP A 54 21.71 -14.66 1.42
C ASP A 54 22.72 -13.67 2.02
N ASN A 55 22.84 -13.67 3.34
CA ASN A 55 23.76 -12.82 4.09
C ASN A 55 24.80 -13.62 4.91
N ASN A 56 24.94 -14.93 4.68
CA ASN A 56 25.82 -15.77 5.49
C ASN A 56 27.28 -15.29 5.46
N ALA A 57 27.71 -14.80 4.29
CA ALA A 57 29.05 -14.28 4.08
C ALA A 57 29.40 -13.10 5.01
N VAL A 58 28.41 -12.31 5.44
CA VAL A 58 28.62 -11.10 6.26
C VAL A 58 28.33 -11.32 7.76
N LEU A 59 28.03 -12.55 8.19
CA LEU A 59 27.74 -12.83 9.60
C LEU A 59 28.97 -12.87 10.50
N LYS A 60 30.18 -12.86 9.93
CA LYS A 60 31.45 -12.86 10.66
C LYS A 60 32.47 -11.95 9.96
N PRO A 61 33.40 -11.32 10.69
CA PRO A 61 34.52 -10.62 10.09
C PRO A 61 35.33 -11.53 9.15
N GLY A 62 35.86 -10.95 8.08
CA GLY A 62 36.59 -11.69 7.07
C GLY A 62 36.57 -11.01 5.71
N THR A 63 37.02 -11.73 4.69
CA THR A 63 37.07 -11.23 3.32
C THR A 63 36.48 -12.25 2.36
N TYR A 64 35.70 -11.78 1.39
CA TYR A 64 35.20 -12.61 0.29
C TYR A 64 35.21 -11.82 -1.02
N THR A 65 35.07 -12.52 -2.14
CA THR A 65 35.09 -11.89 -3.48
C THR A 65 33.76 -12.10 -4.18
N VAL A 66 33.25 -11.04 -4.80
CA VAL A 66 32.07 -11.07 -5.67
C VAL A 66 32.47 -10.71 -7.09
N THR A 67 32.09 -11.53 -8.05
CA THR A 67 32.39 -11.30 -9.47
C THR A 67 31.23 -10.61 -10.15
N GLY A 68 31.47 -9.42 -10.70
CA GLY A 68 30.51 -8.67 -11.52
C GLY A 68 30.60 -9.03 -13.00
N ARG A 69 29.72 -8.45 -13.81
CA ARG A 69 29.75 -8.56 -15.28
C ARG A 69 29.51 -7.23 -15.97
N VAL A 70 30.07 -7.06 -17.16
CA VAL A 70 29.83 -5.90 -18.02
C VAL A 70 29.04 -6.33 -19.26
N ALA A 71 27.85 -5.75 -19.44
CA ALA A 71 26.93 -6.14 -20.49
C ALA A 71 27.54 -5.98 -21.89
N GLY A 72 27.44 -7.04 -22.71
CA GLY A 72 28.00 -7.05 -24.08
C GLY A 72 29.51 -7.28 -24.15
N THR A 73 30.15 -7.76 -23.08
CA THR A 73 31.59 -8.10 -23.03
C THR A 73 31.80 -9.39 -22.23
N SER A 74 33.02 -9.94 -22.27
CA SER A 74 33.45 -11.04 -21.40
C SER A 74 34.11 -10.58 -20.08
N PHE A 75 34.15 -9.27 -19.81
CA PHE A 75 34.82 -8.75 -18.61
C PHE A 75 34.09 -9.12 -17.32
N GLN A 76 34.87 -9.57 -16.34
CA GLN A 76 34.43 -10.05 -15.03
C GLN A 76 35.18 -9.33 -13.90
N PRO A 77 34.91 -8.03 -13.68
CA PRO A 77 35.54 -7.29 -12.59
C PRO A 77 35.17 -7.91 -11.23
N LYS A 78 36.11 -7.91 -10.29
CA LYS A 78 35.94 -8.47 -8.96
C LYS A 78 35.78 -7.36 -7.92
N ALA A 79 34.88 -7.57 -6.97
CA ALA A 79 34.77 -6.79 -5.75
C ALA A 79 35.32 -7.61 -4.58
N VAL A 80 36.44 -7.18 -4.00
CA VAL A 80 36.99 -7.76 -2.77
C VAL A 80 36.31 -7.07 -1.60
N VAL A 81 35.44 -7.80 -0.89
CA VAL A 81 34.66 -7.30 0.23
C VAL A 81 35.38 -7.62 1.53
N THR A 82 35.66 -6.60 2.34
CA THR A 82 36.20 -6.74 3.70
C THR A 82 35.09 -6.46 4.72
N ILE A 83 34.86 -7.40 5.62
CA ILE A 83 33.84 -7.33 6.67
C ILE A 83 34.55 -6.99 7.98
N LYS A 84 34.25 -5.81 8.52
CA LYS A 84 34.76 -5.35 9.81
C LYS A 84 33.79 -5.70 10.93
N ASP A 85 34.29 -5.74 12.16
CA ASP A 85 33.43 -5.83 13.34
C ASP A 85 32.47 -4.62 13.40
N SER A 86 31.20 -4.89 13.66
CA SER A 86 30.18 -3.86 13.82
C SER A 86 30.02 -3.45 15.28
N LYS A 87 29.88 -2.15 15.54
CA LYS A 87 29.28 -1.67 16.79
C LYS A 87 27.77 -1.75 16.65
N LYS A 88 27.06 -2.19 17.70
CA LYS A 88 25.59 -2.31 17.70
C LYS A 88 24.96 -0.99 17.23
N ALA A 89 24.23 -1.04 16.12
CA ALA A 89 23.56 0.13 15.57
C ALA A 89 22.53 0.67 16.57
N THR A 90 22.52 1.98 16.79
CA THR A 90 21.47 2.64 17.57
C THR A 90 20.22 2.77 16.73
N ALA A 91 19.07 2.38 17.29
CA ALA A 91 17.79 2.50 16.60
C ALA A 91 17.48 3.98 16.26
N PRO A 92 16.94 4.27 15.06
CA PRO A 92 16.72 5.64 14.62
C PRO A 92 15.64 6.35 15.46
N THR A 93 15.86 7.62 15.78
CA THR A 93 14.84 8.44 16.46
C THR A 93 14.30 9.51 15.52
N VAL A 94 13.02 9.88 15.69
CA VAL A 94 12.40 10.94 14.89
C VAL A 94 13.06 12.28 15.25
N LYS A 95 13.67 12.93 14.26
CA LYS A 95 14.30 14.25 14.42
C LYS A 95 13.63 15.36 13.61
N LEU A 96 12.84 15.00 12.61
CA LEU A 96 12.17 15.90 11.69
C LEU A 96 10.74 15.43 11.46
N VAL A 97 9.82 16.37 11.26
CA VAL A 97 8.43 16.13 10.88
C VAL A 97 8.06 16.99 9.67
N ALA A 98 7.13 16.51 8.86
CA ALA A 98 6.61 17.27 7.72
C ALA A 98 5.77 18.47 8.20
N PHE A 99 5.78 19.55 7.41
CA PHE A 99 4.79 20.63 7.57
C PHE A 99 3.42 20.16 7.09
N ASP A 100 2.37 20.58 7.79
CA ASP A 100 0.99 20.38 7.33
C ASP A 100 0.77 21.17 6.03
N LEU A 101 -0.12 20.68 5.15
CA LEU A 101 -0.45 21.37 3.90
C LEU A 101 -0.96 22.81 4.13
N LYS A 102 -1.67 23.07 5.24
CA LYS A 102 -2.13 24.42 5.61
C LYS A 102 -1.00 25.39 5.99
N GLN A 103 0.19 24.88 6.28
CA GLN A 103 1.38 25.66 6.66
C GLN A 103 2.25 26.03 5.46
N VAL A 104 1.97 25.48 4.27
CA VAL A 104 2.79 25.68 3.07
C VAL A 104 1.92 26.30 1.97
N SER A 105 2.35 27.44 1.44
CA SER A 105 1.68 28.10 0.31
C SER A 105 2.58 28.13 -0.91
N LEU A 106 2.07 27.66 -2.05
CA LEU A 106 2.73 27.79 -3.34
C LEU A 106 2.44 29.19 -3.90
N LYS A 107 3.50 29.91 -4.25
CA LYS A 107 3.45 31.27 -4.79
C LYS A 107 3.97 31.31 -6.23
N ALA A 108 3.71 32.44 -6.90
CA ALA A 108 4.38 32.79 -8.13
C ALA A 108 5.91 32.88 -7.92
N ASP A 109 6.67 32.79 -9.02
CA ASP A 109 8.12 33.02 -9.01
C ASP A 109 8.47 34.50 -8.73
N GLY A 110 9.77 34.81 -8.69
CA GLY A 110 10.26 36.17 -8.45
C GLY A 110 9.87 37.20 -9.52
N HIS A 111 9.31 36.77 -10.66
CA HIS A 111 8.83 37.60 -11.75
C HIS A 111 7.29 37.68 -11.81
N GLY A 112 6.59 37.02 -10.88
CA GLY A 112 5.13 37.00 -10.84
C GLY A 112 4.47 35.96 -11.75
N HIS A 113 5.22 35.03 -12.33
CA HIS A 113 4.63 33.94 -13.12
C HIS A 113 4.21 32.76 -12.24
N GLU A 114 3.14 32.07 -12.62
CA GLU A 114 2.79 30.81 -11.98
C GLU A 114 3.90 29.78 -12.15
N THR A 115 4.31 29.15 -11.06
CA THR A 115 5.26 28.04 -11.12
C THR A 115 4.55 26.78 -11.63
N LYS A 116 5.31 25.81 -12.14
CA LYS A 116 4.74 24.50 -12.53
C LYS A 116 4.03 23.78 -11.38
N PHE A 117 4.39 24.05 -10.12
CA PHE A 117 3.67 23.51 -8.98
C PHE A 117 2.30 24.17 -8.79
N VAL A 118 2.20 25.49 -8.99
CA VAL A 118 0.93 26.23 -8.96
C VAL A 118 0.02 25.76 -10.10
N GLU A 119 0.52 25.74 -11.34
CA GLU A 119 -0.25 25.29 -12.51
C GLU A 119 -0.81 23.88 -12.32
N ASN A 120 0.02 22.93 -11.85
CA ASN A 120 -0.40 21.55 -11.62
C ASN A 120 -1.40 21.42 -10.46
N ARG A 121 -1.17 22.14 -9.35
CA ARG A 121 -2.11 22.19 -8.23
C ARG A 121 -3.46 22.71 -8.71
N ASP A 122 -3.49 23.83 -9.41
CA ASP A 122 -4.74 24.49 -9.79
C ASP A 122 -5.49 23.69 -10.85
N LYS A 123 -4.78 23.07 -11.80
CA LYS A 123 -5.37 22.07 -12.70
C LYS A 123 -6.05 20.95 -11.92
N PHE A 124 -5.37 20.36 -10.94
CA PHE A 124 -5.92 19.26 -10.15
C PHE A 124 -7.13 19.70 -9.30
N ILE A 125 -6.97 20.78 -8.53
CA ILE A 125 -7.99 21.28 -7.59
C ILE A 125 -9.23 21.75 -8.33
N THR A 126 -9.10 22.49 -9.42
CA THR A 126 -10.26 22.98 -10.19
C THR A 126 -11.02 21.85 -10.89
N THR A 127 -10.32 20.80 -11.34
CA THR A 127 -10.97 19.58 -11.85
C THR A 127 -11.67 18.82 -10.72
N LEU A 128 -11.00 18.63 -9.56
CA LEU A 128 -11.55 17.92 -8.41
C LEU A 128 -12.77 18.66 -7.81
N ALA A 129 -12.82 19.99 -7.86
CA ALA A 129 -13.98 20.75 -7.41
C ALA A 129 -15.25 20.43 -8.22
N LYS A 130 -15.11 20.07 -9.49
CA LYS A 130 -16.22 19.78 -10.42
C LYS A 130 -16.73 18.34 -10.35
N THR A 131 -16.09 17.45 -9.59
CA THR A 131 -16.50 16.05 -9.50
C THR A 131 -17.77 15.87 -8.67
N ASP A 132 -18.59 14.88 -8.99
CA ASP A 132 -19.73 14.48 -8.17
C ASP A 132 -19.31 13.41 -7.14
N PRO A 133 -19.39 13.67 -5.81
CA PRO A 133 -19.11 12.65 -4.80
C PRO A 133 -20.04 11.43 -4.91
N ASN A 134 -21.25 11.57 -5.47
CA ASN A 134 -22.17 10.44 -5.61
C ASN A 134 -21.70 9.42 -6.65
N SER A 135 -20.91 9.83 -7.64
CA SER A 135 -20.26 8.89 -8.55
C SER A 135 -19.33 7.92 -7.84
N PHE A 136 -18.58 8.42 -6.85
CA PHE A 136 -17.66 7.60 -6.04
C PHE A 136 -18.44 6.74 -5.03
N LEU A 137 -19.56 7.22 -4.50
CA LEU A 137 -20.40 6.45 -3.56
C LEU A 137 -21.32 5.43 -4.24
N TYR A 138 -21.43 5.47 -5.57
CA TYR A 138 -22.39 4.67 -6.33
C TYR A 138 -22.27 3.17 -6.01
N MET A 139 -21.05 2.62 -6.05
CA MET A 139 -20.84 1.19 -5.85
C MET A 139 -21.00 0.74 -4.39
N PHE A 140 -20.84 1.63 -3.42
CA PHE A 140 -21.18 1.35 -2.02
C PHE A 140 -22.69 1.23 -1.84
N ARG A 141 -23.47 2.16 -2.40
CA ARG A 141 -24.93 2.05 -2.37
C ARG A 141 -25.41 0.80 -3.10
N ASN A 142 -24.83 0.49 -4.27
CA ASN A 142 -25.13 -0.73 -5.01
C ASN A 142 -24.87 -2.00 -4.18
N ALA A 143 -23.71 -2.12 -3.52
CA ALA A 143 -23.41 -3.27 -2.69
C ALA A 143 -24.44 -3.44 -1.56
N PHE A 144 -24.84 -2.35 -0.91
CA PHE A 144 -25.81 -2.38 0.20
C PHE A 144 -27.29 -2.39 -0.27
N GLY A 145 -27.55 -2.54 -1.57
CA GLY A 145 -28.90 -2.50 -2.14
C GLY A 145 -29.64 -1.19 -1.90
N GLN A 146 -28.92 -0.08 -1.73
CA GLN A 146 -29.49 1.24 -1.46
C GLN A 146 -29.73 2.03 -2.76
N PRO A 147 -30.78 2.88 -2.81
CA PRO A 147 -31.08 3.69 -3.98
C PRO A 147 -29.98 4.72 -4.27
N GLN A 148 -29.82 5.05 -5.54
CA GLN A 148 -28.92 6.12 -5.97
C GLN A 148 -29.65 7.47 -5.92
N PRO A 149 -28.98 8.56 -5.56
CA PRO A 149 -29.51 9.90 -5.78
C PRO A 149 -29.80 10.16 -7.26
N GLU A 150 -30.78 11.02 -7.53
CA GLU A 150 -31.12 11.43 -8.89
C GLU A 150 -29.90 12.02 -9.61
N GLY A 151 -29.68 11.60 -10.86
CA GLY A 151 -28.57 12.07 -11.69
C GLY A 151 -27.19 11.48 -11.37
N ALA A 152 -27.04 10.69 -10.30
CA ALA A 152 -25.76 10.06 -9.95
C ALA A 152 -25.33 9.06 -11.03
N LYS A 153 -24.10 9.22 -11.55
CA LYS A 153 -23.54 8.34 -12.58
C LYS A 153 -22.40 7.50 -12.01
N PRO A 154 -22.35 6.18 -12.26
CA PRO A 154 -21.25 5.35 -11.79
C PRO A 154 -19.93 5.71 -12.48
N LEU A 155 -18.82 5.45 -11.79
CA LEU A 155 -17.50 5.45 -12.41
C LEU A 155 -17.36 4.28 -13.40
N GLY A 156 -16.44 4.42 -14.35
CA GLY A 156 -16.11 3.39 -15.33
C GLY A 156 -14.82 2.64 -15.00
N VAL A 157 -14.31 1.90 -15.99
CA VAL A 157 -13.01 1.20 -15.94
C VAL A 157 -12.93 0.28 -14.70
N TRP A 158 -11.97 0.46 -13.80
CA TRP A 158 -11.77 -0.45 -12.66
C TRP A 158 -12.70 -0.20 -11.47
N ASP A 159 -13.44 0.91 -11.47
CA ASP A 159 -14.54 1.18 -10.53
C ASP A 159 -15.92 0.86 -11.13
N SER A 160 -15.95 0.26 -12.33
CA SER A 160 -17.20 -0.19 -12.94
C SER A 160 -17.87 -1.29 -12.12
N ARG A 161 -19.18 -1.46 -12.34
CA ARG A 161 -20.05 -2.35 -11.57
C ARG A 161 -19.52 -3.78 -11.46
N ASP A 162 -19.04 -4.37 -12.55
CA ASP A 162 -18.66 -5.78 -12.56
C ASP A 162 -17.18 -6.01 -12.18
N THR A 163 -16.45 -4.93 -11.85
CA THR A 163 -15.03 -5.02 -11.52
C THR A 163 -14.81 -5.25 -10.03
N LYS A 164 -13.97 -6.24 -9.73
CA LYS A 164 -13.62 -6.68 -8.38
C LYS A 164 -12.77 -5.70 -7.57
N LEU A 165 -12.18 -4.70 -8.23
CA LEU A 165 -11.40 -3.62 -7.61
C LEU A 165 -12.26 -2.40 -7.22
N ARG A 166 -13.56 -2.38 -7.55
CA ARG A 166 -14.43 -1.22 -7.34
C ARG A 166 -14.40 -0.74 -5.88
N GLY A 167 -14.47 0.58 -5.70
CA GLY A 167 -14.31 1.26 -4.42
C GLY A 167 -12.89 1.77 -4.16
N HIS A 168 -11.88 1.30 -4.89
CA HIS A 168 -10.51 1.79 -4.72
C HIS A 168 -10.37 3.28 -5.07
N GLY A 169 -11.02 3.74 -6.15
CA GLY A 169 -11.02 5.13 -6.56
C GLY A 169 -11.73 6.03 -5.54
N THR A 170 -12.72 5.48 -4.82
CA THR A 170 -13.43 6.19 -3.74
C THR A 170 -12.51 6.49 -2.57
N GLY A 171 -11.68 5.53 -2.17
CA GLY A 171 -10.70 5.75 -1.11
C GLY A 171 -9.66 6.81 -1.49
N HIS A 172 -9.12 6.74 -2.70
CA HIS A 172 -8.22 7.78 -3.22
C HIS A 172 -8.91 9.15 -3.29
N TYR A 173 -10.18 9.19 -3.67
CA TYR A 173 -10.96 10.42 -3.73
C TYR A 173 -11.12 11.07 -2.35
N LEU A 174 -11.37 10.28 -1.30
CA LEU A 174 -11.41 10.78 0.10
C LEU A 174 -10.09 11.47 0.49
N THR A 175 -8.94 10.84 0.24
CA THR A 175 -7.62 11.46 0.46
C THR A 175 -7.47 12.73 -0.36
N ALA A 176 -7.83 12.69 -1.65
CA ALA A 176 -7.67 13.83 -2.55
C ALA A 176 -8.49 15.05 -2.08
N ILE A 177 -9.75 14.86 -1.69
CA ILE A 177 -10.59 15.97 -1.20
C ILE A 177 -10.16 16.47 0.19
N ALA A 178 -9.61 15.60 1.05
CA ALA A 178 -9.05 15.99 2.34
C ALA A 178 -7.79 16.87 2.16
N GLN A 179 -6.88 16.47 1.27
CA GLN A 179 -5.70 17.26 0.93
C GLN A 179 -6.07 18.57 0.22
N ALA A 180 -7.07 18.55 -0.66
CA ALA A 180 -7.58 19.76 -1.30
C ALA A 180 -8.20 20.73 -0.26
N TYR A 181 -9.00 20.22 0.68
CA TYR A 181 -9.53 21.03 1.79
C TYR A 181 -8.41 21.69 2.62
N ALA A 182 -7.37 20.93 2.96
CA ALA A 182 -6.24 21.43 3.75
C ALA A 182 -5.38 22.46 2.99
N SER A 183 -5.24 22.31 1.68
CA SER A 183 -4.38 23.17 0.85
C SER A 183 -5.07 24.42 0.30
N THR A 184 -6.40 24.47 0.29
CA THR A 184 -7.19 25.60 -0.26
C THR A 184 -7.59 26.65 0.78
N GLY A 185 -6.91 26.71 1.93
CA GLY A 185 -7.23 27.69 2.98
C GLY A 185 -7.19 29.16 2.56
N TYR A 186 -6.50 29.47 1.45
CA TYR A 186 -6.44 30.80 0.82
C TYR A 186 -7.71 31.19 0.06
N ASP A 187 -8.57 30.23 -0.29
CA ASP A 187 -9.84 30.42 -0.98
C ASP A 187 -10.96 29.74 -0.17
N LYS A 188 -11.69 30.53 0.62
CA LYS A 188 -12.72 30.00 1.53
C LYS A 188 -13.92 29.39 0.80
N GLN A 189 -14.24 29.86 -0.39
CA GLN A 189 -15.33 29.29 -1.17
C GLN A 189 -14.93 27.91 -1.68
N LEU A 190 -13.73 27.79 -2.24
CA LEU A 190 -13.20 26.53 -2.73
C LEU A 190 -12.96 25.52 -1.59
N GLN A 191 -12.44 25.98 -0.44
CA GLN A 191 -12.32 25.16 0.76
C GLN A 191 -13.69 24.65 1.24
N SER A 192 -14.73 25.48 1.20
CA SER A 192 -16.10 25.06 1.54
C SER A 192 -16.67 24.03 0.57
N VAL A 193 -16.32 24.08 -0.72
CA VAL A 193 -16.70 23.05 -1.71
C VAL A 193 -16.13 21.69 -1.29
N PHE A 194 -14.85 21.62 -0.91
CA PHE A 194 -14.25 20.37 -0.46
C PHE A 194 -14.78 19.89 0.89
N ALA A 195 -15.10 20.80 1.81
CA ALA A 195 -15.79 20.45 3.05
C ALA A 195 -17.13 19.75 2.77
N GLY A 196 -17.97 20.32 1.90
CA GLY A 196 -19.26 19.71 1.52
C GLY A 196 -19.12 18.35 0.83
N LYS A 197 -18.07 18.16 0.02
CA LYS A 197 -17.74 16.84 -0.57
C LYS A 197 -17.35 15.84 0.51
N MET A 198 -16.47 16.21 1.45
CA MET A 198 -16.09 15.34 2.58
C MET A 198 -17.31 14.93 3.40
N ASP A 199 -18.19 15.88 3.71
CA ASP A 199 -19.42 15.59 4.47
C ASP A 199 -20.33 14.61 3.74
N THR A 200 -20.52 14.77 2.43
CA THR A 200 -21.33 13.84 1.63
C THR A 200 -20.74 12.42 1.64
N MET A 201 -19.42 12.31 1.44
CA MET A 201 -18.71 11.04 1.45
C MET A 201 -18.80 10.36 2.81
N VAL A 202 -18.41 11.06 3.88
CA VAL A 202 -18.36 10.50 5.24
C VAL A 202 -19.74 10.15 5.74
N ASN A 203 -20.74 11.03 5.57
CA ASN A 203 -22.09 10.74 6.06
C ASN A 203 -22.72 9.53 5.34
N THR A 204 -22.48 9.39 4.03
CA THR A 204 -22.98 8.23 3.28
C THR A 204 -22.29 6.94 3.74
N LEU A 205 -20.95 6.91 3.79
CA LEU A 205 -20.20 5.74 4.25
C LEU A 205 -20.54 5.38 5.69
N TYR A 206 -20.73 6.39 6.55
CA TYR A 206 -21.20 6.21 7.91
C TYR A 206 -22.54 5.50 7.93
N SER A 207 -23.57 6.05 7.27
CA SER A 207 -24.91 5.45 7.25
C SER A 207 -24.91 4.02 6.72
N LEU A 208 -24.14 3.73 5.66
CA LEU A 208 -24.01 2.38 5.12
C LEU A 208 -23.31 1.43 6.10
N SER A 209 -22.21 1.86 6.72
CA SER A 209 -21.49 1.04 7.73
C SER A 209 -22.38 0.66 8.92
N GLN A 210 -23.39 1.49 9.24
CA GLN A 210 -24.32 1.23 10.33
C GLN A 210 -25.35 0.13 10.00
N LEU A 211 -25.47 -0.26 8.73
CA LEU A 211 -26.37 -1.34 8.29
C LEU A 211 -25.73 -2.72 8.49
N SER A 212 -24.41 -2.83 8.34
CA SER A 212 -23.73 -4.12 8.38
C SER A 212 -23.91 -4.86 9.70
N GLY A 213 -24.39 -6.09 9.60
CA GLY A 213 -24.69 -6.95 10.74
C GLY A 213 -25.94 -6.57 11.54
N LYS A 214 -26.76 -5.61 11.08
CA LYS A 214 -28.05 -5.27 11.70
C LYS A 214 -29.20 -5.75 10.86
N ALA A 215 -30.28 -6.19 11.52
CA ALA A 215 -31.49 -6.64 10.85
C ALA A 215 -32.05 -5.54 9.93
N LYS A 216 -32.53 -5.95 8.75
CA LYS A 216 -33.20 -5.06 7.80
C LYS A 216 -34.53 -4.53 8.36
N ASP A 217 -35.29 -5.43 8.98
CA ASP A 217 -36.61 -5.17 9.56
C ASP A 217 -36.56 -5.39 11.08
N ALA A 218 -37.43 -4.72 11.84
CA ALA A 218 -37.48 -4.86 13.28
C ALA A 218 -37.75 -6.32 13.70
N GLY A 219 -36.87 -6.89 14.53
CA GLY A 219 -36.94 -8.29 14.97
C GLY A 219 -36.47 -9.32 13.92
N GLY A 220 -35.98 -8.88 12.77
CA GLY A 220 -35.43 -9.76 11.74
C GLY A 220 -34.08 -10.40 12.11
N ALA A 221 -33.63 -11.32 11.27
CA ALA A 221 -32.33 -11.98 11.42
C ALA A 221 -31.18 -10.98 11.28
N GLN A 222 -30.13 -11.18 12.08
CA GLN A 222 -28.92 -10.38 12.03
C GLN A 222 -27.71 -11.21 12.46
N ASN A 223 -26.56 -10.91 11.88
CA ASN A 223 -25.27 -11.45 12.27
C ASN A 223 -24.28 -10.32 12.47
N THR A 224 -24.02 -9.98 13.73
CA THR A 224 -23.06 -8.95 14.12
C THR A 224 -21.62 -9.47 14.12
N ASN A 225 -21.39 -10.79 14.02
CA ASN A 225 -20.06 -11.37 14.11
C ASN A 225 -19.35 -11.42 12.75
N PRO A 226 -18.25 -10.65 12.55
CA PRO A 226 -17.46 -10.69 11.31
C PRO A 226 -16.92 -12.06 10.93
N THR A 227 -16.75 -12.99 11.88
CA THR A 227 -16.19 -14.33 11.60
C THR A 227 -17.24 -15.34 11.18
N ALA A 228 -18.53 -15.00 11.25
CA ALA A 228 -19.65 -15.91 10.98
C ALA A 228 -20.47 -15.51 9.75
N VAL A 229 -19.91 -14.69 8.85
CA VAL A 229 -20.56 -14.30 7.59
C VAL A 229 -20.82 -15.58 6.76
N PRO A 230 -22.07 -15.91 6.39
CA PRO A 230 -22.39 -17.06 5.56
C PRO A 230 -22.18 -16.77 4.06
N PRO A 231 -22.11 -17.79 3.19
CA PRO A 231 -22.27 -17.63 1.75
C PRO A 231 -23.54 -16.86 1.37
N GLY A 232 -23.60 -16.35 0.15
CA GLY A 232 -24.76 -15.60 -0.35
C GLY A 232 -26.05 -16.42 -0.34
N PRO A 233 -27.23 -15.77 -0.27
CA PRO A 233 -28.51 -16.46 -0.34
C PRO A 233 -28.59 -17.40 -1.56
N GLY A 234 -28.96 -18.66 -1.33
CA GLY A 234 -29.06 -19.67 -2.38
C GLY A 234 -27.73 -20.23 -2.89
N LYS A 235 -26.60 -19.87 -2.28
CA LYS A 235 -25.26 -20.36 -2.65
C LYS A 235 -24.69 -21.28 -1.57
N SER A 236 -24.02 -22.35 -1.99
CA SER A 236 -23.28 -23.25 -1.09
C SER A 236 -21.84 -22.77 -0.82
N GLU A 237 -21.31 -21.91 -1.68
CA GLU A 237 -19.94 -21.40 -1.62
C GLU A 237 -19.90 -19.87 -1.78
N TYR A 238 -18.80 -19.25 -1.35
CA TYR A 238 -18.55 -17.83 -1.60
C TYR A 238 -18.14 -17.62 -3.05
N ASP A 239 -18.65 -16.55 -3.66
CA ASP A 239 -18.19 -16.10 -4.97
C ASP A 239 -18.12 -14.58 -5.03
N SER A 240 -17.48 -14.09 -6.07
CA SER A 240 -17.26 -12.68 -6.35
C SER A 240 -18.09 -12.22 -7.56
N ASP A 241 -19.29 -12.77 -7.71
CA ASP A 241 -20.25 -12.32 -8.72
C ASP A 241 -20.81 -10.95 -8.34
N LEU A 242 -20.33 -9.92 -9.04
CA LEU A 242 -20.74 -8.53 -8.84
C LEU A 242 -21.76 -8.05 -9.88
N SER A 243 -22.23 -8.97 -10.75
CA SER A 243 -23.27 -8.67 -11.72
C SER A 243 -24.59 -8.31 -11.04
N GLU A 244 -25.46 -7.61 -11.76
CA GLU A 244 -26.76 -7.18 -11.22
C GLU A 244 -27.63 -8.34 -10.72
N ALA A 245 -27.57 -9.50 -11.38
CA ALA A 245 -28.29 -10.70 -10.97
C ALA A 245 -27.58 -11.50 -9.85
N GLY A 246 -26.26 -11.34 -9.72
CA GLY A 246 -25.44 -12.20 -8.86
C GLY A 246 -25.01 -11.58 -7.54
N ILE A 247 -24.98 -10.24 -7.45
CA ILE A 247 -24.53 -9.54 -6.26
C ILE A 247 -25.53 -9.71 -5.10
N ARG A 248 -25.00 -10.13 -3.94
CA ARG A 248 -25.77 -10.20 -2.69
C ARG A 248 -25.85 -8.82 -2.01
N THR A 249 -26.98 -8.53 -1.37
CA THR A 249 -27.24 -7.26 -0.66
C THR A 249 -27.75 -7.48 0.77
N ASP A 250 -27.56 -8.70 1.29
CA ASP A 250 -27.98 -9.15 2.61
C ASP A 250 -27.04 -8.64 3.72
N TYR A 251 -26.84 -7.32 3.78
CA TYR A 251 -25.89 -6.66 4.68
C TYR A 251 -26.06 -7.00 6.17
N TRP A 252 -27.26 -7.45 6.57
CA TRP A 252 -27.56 -7.93 7.92
C TRP A 252 -26.72 -9.17 8.30
N ASN A 253 -26.10 -9.84 7.33
CA ASN A 253 -25.26 -11.01 7.52
C ASN A 253 -23.75 -10.74 7.57
N TRP A 254 -23.29 -9.50 7.30
CA TRP A 254 -21.88 -9.22 6.99
C TRP A 254 -21.00 -8.90 8.21
N GLY A 255 -21.55 -8.95 9.43
CA GLY A 255 -20.84 -8.57 10.64
C GLY A 255 -20.78 -7.06 10.85
N THR A 256 -20.72 -6.62 12.10
CA THR A 256 -20.66 -5.20 12.45
C THR A 256 -19.35 -4.57 11.97
N GLY A 257 -19.44 -3.34 11.44
CA GLY A 257 -18.27 -2.55 11.02
C GLY A 257 -17.82 -2.78 9.58
N PHE A 258 -18.39 -3.75 8.86
CA PHE A 258 -18.09 -3.95 7.44
C PHE A 258 -18.56 -2.76 6.60
N ILE A 259 -17.71 -2.31 5.68
CA ILE A 259 -18.08 -1.37 4.62
C ILE A 259 -17.09 -1.54 3.46
N SER A 260 -17.62 -1.77 2.27
CA SER A 260 -16.87 -1.83 1.02
C SER A 260 -17.83 -1.55 -0.13
N ALA A 261 -17.28 -1.30 -1.31
CA ALA A 261 -18.07 -1.18 -2.53
C ALA A 261 -18.54 -2.53 -3.07
N TYR A 262 -18.30 -3.64 -2.38
CA TYR A 262 -18.76 -4.99 -2.72
C TYR A 262 -18.94 -5.85 -1.46
N PRO A 263 -19.68 -6.97 -1.51
CA PRO A 263 -19.91 -7.87 -0.37
C PRO A 263 -18.61 -8.50 0.19
N PRO A 264 -18.60 -9.00 1.44
CA PRO A 264 -17.38 -9.48 2.11
C PRO A 264 -16.70 -10.69 1.45
N ASP A 265 -17.36 -11.36 0.51
CA ASP A 265 -16.97 -12.64 -0.08
C ASP A 265 -15.53 -12.65 -0.60
N GLN A 266 -15.05 -11.59 -1.26
CA GLN A 266 -13.65 -11.55 -1.75
C GLN A 266 -12.61 -11.70 -0.64
N PHE A 267 -12.87 -11.17 0.56
CA PHE A 267 -11.96 -11.31 1.70
C PHE A 267 -11.94 -12.77 2.18
N ILE A 268 -13.11 -13.37 2.29
CA ILE A 268 -13.29 -14.76 2.73
C ILE A 268 -12.69 -15.74 1.71
N MET A 269 -12.90 -15.48 0.42
CA MET A 269 -12.31 -16.26 -0.67
C MET A 269 -10.78 -16.18 -0.64
N LEU A 270 -10.20 -15.00 -0.37
CA LEU A 270 -8.75 -14.85 -0.25
C LEU A 270 -8.19 -15.63 0.96
N GLU A 271 -8.88 -15.61 2.10
CA GLU A 271 -8.55 -16.43 3.28
C GLU A 271 -8.55 -17.94 2.96
N ASN A 272 -9.33 -18.35 1.95
CA ASN A 272 -9.40 -19.72 1.44
C ASN A 272 -8.55 -19.94 0.17
N GLY A 273 -7.63 -19.04 -0.16
CA GLY A 273 -6.62 -19.23 -1.20
C GLY A 273 -7.01 -18.81 -2.62
N ALA A 274 -8.12 -18.07 -2.80
CA ALA A 274 -8.52 -17.55 -4.09
C ALA A 274 -7.40 -16.69 -4.75
N LYS A 275 -7.33 -16.78 -6.08
CA LYS A 275 -6.29 -16.14 -6.89
C LYS A 275 -6.82 -14.94 -7.66
N TYR A 276 -5.89 -14.15 -8.19
CA TYR A 276 -6.24 -12.98 -8.98
C TYR A 276 -6.91 -13.37 -10.30
N GLY A 277 -8.00 -12.68 -10.65
CA GLY A 277 -8.58 -12.72 -11.98
C GLY A 277 -10.04 -12.27 -12.05
N GLY A 278 -10.66 -12.44 -13.21
CA GLY A 278 -12.00 -11.94 -13.51
C GLY A 278 -13.14 -12.91 -13.21
N GLN A 279 -12.87 -14.21 -13.02
CA GLN A 279 -13.90 -15.22 -12.81
C GLN A 279 -14.58 -15.09 -11.44
N LYS A 280 -15.78 -15.67 -11.28
CA LYS A 280 -16.53 -15.64 -10.01
C LYS A 280 -15.79 -16.32 -8.85
N THR A 281 -14.90 -17.26 -9.16
CA THR A 281 -14.03 -17.98 -8.19
C THR A 281 -12.71 -17.25 -7.91
N GLN A 282 -12.49 -16.07 -8.50
CA GLN A 282 -11.26 -15.28 -8.37
C GLN A 282 -11.54 -13.94 -7.69
N VAL A 283 -10.51 -13.27 -7.19
CA VAL A 283 -10.63 -11.99 -6.48
C VAL A 283 -9.71 -10.94 -7.08
N TRP A 284 -9.86 -9.68 -6.66
CA TRP A 284 -8.91 -8.62 -7.02
C TRP A 284 -8.61 -7.71 -5.82
N ALA A 285 -7.48 -8.01 -5.17
CA ALA A 285 -6.83 -7.17 -4.15
C ALA A 285 -7.79 -6.57 -3.09
N PRO A 286 -8.58 -7.37 -2.36
CA PRO A 286 -9.64 -6.84 -1.52
C PRO A 286 -9.12 -5.98 -0.35
N TYR A 287 -7.97 -6.34 0.22
CA TYR A 287 -7.33 -5.53 1.27
C TYR A 287 -6.70 -4.23 0.71
N TYR A 288 -6.29 -4.20 -0.57
CA TYR A 288 -5.83 -2.96 -1.21
C TYR A 288 -6.96 -1.94 -1.32
N THR A 289 -8.18 -2.35 -1.68
CA THR A 289 -9.30 -1.41 -1.80
C THR A 289 -9.70 -0.90 -0.42
N LEU A 290 -9.72 -1.79 0.58
CA LEU A 290 -10.02 -1.43 1.97
C LEU A 290 -8.99 -0.43 2.52
N HIS A 291 -7.70 -0.63 2.22
CA HIS A 291 -6.64 0.32 2.57
C HIS A 291 -6.95 1.73 2.05
N LYS A 292 -7.38 1.90 0.79
CA LYS A 292 -7.64 3.25 0.26
C LYS A 292 -8.76 3.95 1.01
N ILE A 293 -9.82 3.21 1.33
CA ILE A 293 -10.97 3.74 2.06
C ILE A 293 -10.55 4.13 3.49
N LEU A 294 -9.79 3.25 4.15
CA LEU A 294 -9.30 3.47 5.52
C LEU A 294 -8.37 4.68 5.60
N ALA A 295 -7.38 4.77 4.69
CA ALA A 295 -6.47 5.91 4.59
C ALA A 295 -7.23 7.21 4.34
N GLY A 296 -8.16 7.24 3.37
CA GLY A 296 -8.96 8.42 3.07
C GLY A 296 -9.86 8.88 4.22
N LEU A 297 -10.45 7.95 4.98
CA LEU A 297 -11.24 8.29 6.17
C LEU A 297 -10.37 8.91 7.29
N MET A 298 -9.17 8.37 7.50
CA MET A 298 -8.22 8.94 8.47
C MET A 298 -7.71 10.32 8.01
N ASP A 299 -7.45 10.51 6.71
CA ASP A 299 -7.06 11.80 6.17
C ASP A 299 -8.16 12.85 6.40
N VAL A 300 -9.42 12.51 6.15
CA VAL A 300 -10.56 13.40 6.47
C VAL A 300 -10.61 13.70 7.96
N TYR A 301 -10.44 12.70 8.83
CA TYR A 301 -10.43 12.91 10.28
C TYR A 301 -9.32 13.88 10.72
N GLU A 302 -8.09 13.70 10.24
CA GLU A 302 -6.96 14.52 10.68
C GLU A 302 -7.07 15.98 10.22
N VAL A 303 -7.60 16.24 9.02
CA VAL A 303 -7.72 17.62 8.52
C VAL A 303 -8.93 18.37 9.06
N SER A 304 -9.99 17.67 9.49
CA SER A 304 -11.29 18.28 9.86
C SER A 304 -11.78 17.97 11.28
N GLY A 305 -11.23 16.95 11.94
CA GLY A 305 -11.73 16.42 13.20
C GLY A 305 -13.01 15.58 13.08
N ASN A 306 -13.47 15.24 11.86
CA ASN A 306 -14.75 14.55 11.63
C ASN A 306 -14.81 13.18 12.33
N LYS A 307 -15.55 13.11 13.43
CA LYS A 307 -15.64 11.90 14.28
C LYS A 307 -16.35 10.73 13.61
N LYS A 308 -17.26 10.97 12.67
CA LYS A 308 -17.88 9.89 11.89
C LYS A 308 -16.86 9.20 11.00
N ALA A 309 -15.94 9.95 10.40
CA ALA A 309 -14.86 9.36 9.59
C ALA A 309 -14.00 8.41 10.42
N LEU A 310 -13.60 8.84 11.63
CA LEU A 310 -12.86 8.00 12.57
C LEU A 310 -13.67 6.78 13.03
N GLN A 311 -14.97 6.94 13.27
CA GLN A 311 -15.83 5.82 13.67
C GLN A 311 -15.96 4.76 12.58
N VAL A 312 -16.09 5.17 11.30
CA VAL A 312 -16.10 4.22 10.18
C VAL A 312 -14.75 3.52 10.06
N ALA A 313 -13.64 4.26 10.14
CA ALA A 313 -12.28 3.69 10.12
C ALA A 313 -12.07 2.67 11.24
N GLY A 314 -12.53 2.97 12.46
CA GLY A 314 -12.50 2.06 13.60
C GLY A 314 -13.33 0.80 13.37
N GLY A 315 -14.57 0.93 12.88
CA GLY A 315 -15.46 -0.19 12.58
C GLY A 315 -14.88 -1.12 11.50
N MET A 316 -14.32 -0.56 10.42
CA MET A 316 -13.60 -1.33 9.40
C MET A 316 -12.45 -2.12 10.01
N SER A 317 -11.69 -1.47 10.89
CA SER A 317 -10.50 -2.08 11.48
C SER A 317 -10.85 -3.16 12.50
N ASP A 318 -11.94 -2.98 13.25
CA ASP A 318 -12.49 -3.99 14.16
C ASP A 318 -12.98 -5.23 13.38
N TRP A 319 -13.62 -5.02 12.23
CA TRP A 319 -14.05 -6.12 11.35
C TRP A 319 -12.84 -6.91 10.81
N VAL A 320 -11.80 -6.21 10.34
CA VAL A 320 -10.56 -6.84 9.86
C VAL A 320 -9.86 -7.62 10.97
N TYR A 321 -9.72 -7.01 12.16
CA TYR A 321 -9.09 -7.68 13.31
C TYR A 321 -9.83 -8.96 13.69
N ALA A 322 -11.16 -8.89 13.79
CA ALA A 322 -11.98 -10.04 14.14
C ALA A 322 -11.77 -11.23 13.19
N ARG A 323 -11.63 -10.97 11.89
CA ARG A 323 -11.38 -12.01 10.88
C ARG A 323 -9.93 -12.48 10.86
N LEU A 324 -8.98 -11.58 10.62
CA LEU A 324 -7.58 -11.95 10.43
C LEU A 324 -6.96 -12.58 11.67
N SER A 325 -7.44 -12.25 12.88
CA SER A 325 -7.00 -12.92 14.12
C SER A 325 -7.38 -14.40 14.21
N LYS A 326 -8.26 -14.90 13.32
CA LYS A 326 -8.64 -16.31 13.22
C LYS A 326 -7.92 -17.04 12.10
N VAL A 327 -7.18 -16.33 11.25
CA VAL A 327 -6.47 -16.92 10.11
C VAL A 327 -5.12 -17.47 10.58
N PRO A 328 -4.79 -18.75 10.34
CA PRO A 328 -3.49 -19.30 10.70
C PRO A 328 -2.33 -18.57 10.02
N THR A 329 -1.19 -18.45 10.70
CA THR A 329 0.00 -17.77 10.18
C THR A 329 0.43 -18.28 8.80
N ASP A 330 0.45 -19.60 8.58
CA ASP A 330 0.80 -20.18 7.28
C ASP A 330 -0.14 -19.74 6.15
N THR A 331 -1.42 -19.52 6.47
CA THR A 331 -2.40 -19.00 5.51
C THR A 331 -2.15 -17.53 5.23
N LEU A 332 -1.87 -16.71 6.24
CA LEU A 332 -1.48 -15.30 6.06
C LEU A 332 -0.23 -15.17 5.17
N ILE A 333 0.78 -15.99 5.41
CA ILE A 333 1.99 -16.04 4.57
C ILE A 333 1.62 -16.32 3.11
N LYS A 334 0.79 -17.34 2.85
CA LYS A 334 0.35 -17.66 1.48
C LYS A 334 -0.49 -16.54 0.85
N MET A 335 -1.34 -15.89 1.62
CA MET A 335 -2.17 -14.76 1.17
C MET A 335 -1.28 -13.62 0.69
N TRP A 336 -0.40 -13.10 1.55
CA TRP A 336 0.41 -11.91 1.28
C TRP A 336 1.45 -12.11 0.16
N ASN A 337 1.86 -13.36 -0.07
CA ASN A 337 2.74 -13.74 -1.19
C ASN A 337 2.00 -14.04 -2.50
N THR A 338 0.67 -14.05 -2.51
CA THR A 338 -0.09 -14.28 -3.74
C THR A 338 -0.11 -13.02 -4.61
N TYR A 339 0.25 -13.17 -5.88
CA TYR A 339 0.27 -12.10 -6.88
C TYR A 339 -1.11 -11.43 -7.01
N ILE A 340 -1.15 -10.11 -6.79
CA ILE A 340 -2.31 -9.20 -6.87
C ILE A 340 -3.47 -9.53 -5.92
N ALA A 341 -3.94 -10.78 -5.83
CA ALA A 341 -5.00 -11.14 -4.88
C ALA A 341 -4.57 -10.89 -3.43
N GLY A 342 -3.29 -11.12 -3.12
CA GLY A 342 -2.67 -10.81 -1.83
C GLY A 342 -2.28 -9.36 -1.63
N GLU A 343 -2.50 -8.48 -2.61
CA GLU A 343 -2.13 -7.07 -2.48
C GLU A 343 -3.03 -6.39 -1.44
N PHE A 344 -2.40 -5.90 -0.37
CA PHE A 344 -3.06 -5.15 0.71
C PHE A 344 -2.67 -3.67 0.73
N GLY A 345 -1.82 -3.21 -0.19
CA GLY A 345 -1.26 -1.86 -0.13
C GLY A 345 -0.57 -1.60 1.22
N GLY A 346 -0.89 -0.48 1.89
CA GLY A 346 -0.37 -0.11 3.20
C GLY A 346 -1.36 -0.37 4.32
N MET A 347 -2.01 -1.55 4.36
CA MET A 347 -2.88 -1.89 5.51
C MET A 347 -2.12 -1.89 6.83
N ASN A 348 -0.85 -2.35 6.84
CA ASN A 348 0.01 -2.26 8.02
C ASN A 348 0.26 -0.80 8.44
N GLU A 349 0.54 0.08 7.47
CA GLU A 349 0.65 1.53 7.69
C GLU A 349 -0.63 2.11 8.30
N ALA A 350 -1.77 1.84 7.67
CA ALA A 350 -3.05 2.41 8.06
C ALA A 350 -3.47 1.96 9.47
N MET A 351 -3.21 0.70 9.81
CA MET A 351 -3.51 0.15 11.13
C MET A 351 -2.58 0.70 12.22
N ALA A 352 -1.28 0.81 11.94
CA ALA A 352 -0.31 1.44 12.85
C ALA A 352 -0.64 2.94 13.07
N ARG A 353 -1.02 3.66 12.01
CA ARG A 353 -1.50 5.05 12.09
C ARG A 353 -2.77 5.16 12.93
N LEU A 354 -3.76 4.29 12.72
CA LEU A 354 -5.00 4.28 13.50
C LEU A 354 -4.75 3.96 14.98
N TYR A 355 -3.80 3.07 15.29
CA TYR A 355 -3.33 2.85 16.65
C TYR A 355 -2.77 4.15 17.27
N ARG A 356 -1.92 4.90 16.57
CA ARG A 356 -1.41 6.19 17.08
C ARG A 356 -2.52 7.22 17.31
N ILE A 357 -3.59 7.19 16.50
CA ILE A 357 -4.74 8.10 16.65
C ILE A 357 -5.62 7.73 17.85
N THR A 358 -5.80 6.43 18.12
CA THR A 358 -6.86 5.95 19.04
C THR A 358 -6.32 5.31 20.33
N GLY A 359 -5.07 4.86 20.34
CA GLY A 359 -4.48 4.07 21.42
C GLY A 359 -4.98 2.62 21.51
N LYS A 360 -5.87 2.15 20.61
CA LYS A 360 -6.43 0.79 20.70
C LYS A 360 -5.42 -0.26 20.21
N ALA A 361 -4.89 -1.05 21.14
CA ALA A 361 -3.82 -2.02 20.90
C ALA A 361 -4.15 -3.07 19.81
N ASP A 362 -5.43 -3.39 19.61
CA ASP A 362 -5.84 -4.34 18.56
C ASP A 362 -5.51 -3.85 17.15
N TYR A 363 -5.46 -2.53 16.91
CA TYR A 363 -5.04 -1.98 15.61
C TYR A 363 -3.55 -2.22 15.36
N LEU A 364 -2.70 -2.09 16.38
CA LEU A 364 -1.29 -2.44 16.24
C LEU A 364 -1.10 -3.94 16.00
N LYS A 365 -1.84 -4.81 16.72
CA LYS A 365 -1.86 -6.25 16.44
C LYS A 365 -2.31 -6.55 15.02
N THR A 366 -3.31 -5.81 14.53
CA THR A 366 -3.80 -5.96 13.15
C THR A 366 -2.74 -5.55 12.13
N ALA A 367 -1.97 -4.49 12.39
CA ALA A 367 -0.85 -4.10 11.53
C ALA A 367 0.15 -5.25 11.37
N GLN A 368 0.47 -5.96 12.46
CA GLN A 368 1.38 -7.12 12.46
C GLN A 368 0.80 -8.34 11.69
N LEU A 369 -0.52 -8.51 11.65
CA LEU A 369 -1.15 -9.56 10.83
C LEU A 369 -0.96 -9.36 9.32
N PHE A 370 -0.59 -8.15 8.89
CA PHE A 370 -0.23 -7.83 7.50
C PHE A 370 1.27 -7.97 7.20
N ASP A 371 2.10 -8.40 8.16
CA ASP A 371 3.52 -8.61 7.91
C ASP A 371 3.72 -9.69 6.85
N ASN A 372 4.34 -9.31 5.74
CA ASN A 372 4.71 -10.25 4.69
C ASN A 372 6.00 -10.97 5.08
N ILE A 373 5.87 -11.97 5.95
CA ILE A 373 6.98 -12.70 6.57
C ILE A 373 8.01 -13.18 5.54
N ARG A 374 7.56 -13.64 4.37
CA ARG A 374 8.48 -14.15 3.33
C ARG A 374 9.47 -13.10 2.84
N VAL A 375 9.03 -11.87 2.56
CA VAL A 375 9.89 -10.84 1.97
C VAL A 375 10.64 -10.03 3.03
N PHE A 376 10.02 -9.80 4.18
CA PHE A 376 10.63 -9.05 5.28
C PHE A 376 11.58 -9.91 6.12
N PHE A 377 11.20 -11.15 6.43
CA PHE A 377 11.88 -12.00 7.41
C PHE A 377 12.38 -13.33 6.81
N GLY A 378 11.99 -13.67 5.58
CA GLY A 378 12.34 -14.91 4.89
C GLY A 378 11.48 -16.10 5.30
N ASP A 379 11.30 -16.29 6.61
CA ASP A 379 10.55 -17.35 7.26
C ASP A 379 10.03 -16.92 8.65
N THR A 380 9.28 -17.79 9.32
CA THR A 380 8.72 -17.55 10.66
C THR A 380 9.77 -17.52 11.77
N ALA A 381 11.02 -17.92 11.51
CA ALA A 381 12.14 -17.80 12.43
C ALA A 381 12.96 -16.52 12.21
N HIS A 382 12.56 -15.68 11.24
CA HIS A 382 13.21 -14.44 10.87
C HIS A 382 14.69 -14.62 10.50
N SER A 383 14.99 -15.73 9.83
CA SER A 383 16.36 -16.10 9.48
C SER A 383 16.96 -15.24 8.36
N HIS A 384 16.14 -14.51 7.60
CA HIS A 384 16.52 -13.89 6.34
C HIS A 384 15.69 -12.63 6.02
N GLY A 385 15.62 -12.23 4.74
CA GLY A 385 14.74 -11.20 4.22
C GLY A 385 15.29 -9.79 4.40
N LEU A 386 14.45 -8.80 4.13
CA LEU A 386 14.83 -7.38 4.19
C LEU A 386 15.36 -6.96 5.56
N ALA A 387 14.81 -7.50 6.65
CA ALA A 387 15.26 -7.26 8.02
C ALA A 387 16.72 -7.70 8.25
N LYS A 388 17.23 -8.61 7.43
CA LYS A 388 18.62 -9.09 7.42
C LYS A 388 19.41 -8.59 6.22
N ASN A 389 18.96 -7.47 5.61
CA ASN A 389 19.50 -6.83 4.42
C ASN A 389 19.44 -7.67 3.13
N VAL A 390 18.64 -8.74 3.05
CA VAL A 390 18.55 -9.54 1.83
C VAL A 390 17.35 -9.15 0.97
N ASP A 391 17.62 -8.76 -0.28
CA ASP A 391 16.61 -8.33 -1.25
C ASP A 391 15.87 -9.53 -1.86
N LEU A 392 14.73 -9.86 -1.27
CA LEU A 392 13.79 -10.86 -1.79
C LEU A 392 12.70 -10.27 -2.71
N PHE A 393 12.79 -8.98 -3.08
CA PHE A 393 11.74 -8.29 -3.84
C PHE A 393 11.97 -8.31 -5.36
N ARG A 394 13.15 -8.71 -5.83
CA ARG A 394 13.47 -8.73 -7.27
C ARG A 394 12.50 -9.60 -8.05
N GLY A 395 11.94 -9.04 -9.12
CA GLY A 395 10.98 -9.71 -9.99
C GLY A 395 9.55 -9.74 -9.44
N LEU A 396 9.31 -9.22 -8.23
CA LEU A 396 7.97 -9.07 -7.68
C LEU A 396 7.29 -7.81 -8.19
N HIS A 397 5.95 -7.79 -8.11
CA HIS A 397 5.14 -6.62 -8.46
C HIS A 397 5.45 -5.45 -7.52
N ALA A 398 6.13 -4.41 -8.02
CA ALA A 398 6.66 -3.34 -7.17
C ALA A 398 5.58 -2.62 -6.34
N ASN A 399 4.46 -2.25 -6.96
CA ASN A 399 3.39 -1.50 -6.29
C ASN A 399 2.69 -2.29 -5.16
N GLN A 400 2.69 -3.63 -5.24
CA GLN A 400 2.16 -4.47 -4.15
C GLN A 400 3.02 -4.40 -2.89
N HIS A 401 4.33 -4.15 -3.06
CA HIS A 401 5.33 -4.32 -2.02
C HIS A 401 5.85 -2.99 -1.43
N ILE A 402 5.97 -1.93 -2.24
CA ILE A 402 6.45 -0.62 -1.77
C ILE A 402 5.63 -0.08 -0.58
N PRO A 403 4.27 -0.10 -0.59
CA PRO A 403 3.50 0.40 0.54
C PRO A 403 3.70 -0.40 1.84
N GLN A 404 4.08 -1.70 1.74
CA GLN A 404 4.36 -2.53 2.91
C GLN A 404 5.59 -2.02 3.66
N VAL A 405 6.59 -1.51 2.93
CA VAL A 405 7.80 -0.89 3.49
C VAL A 405 7.46 0.41 4.21
N VAL A 406 6.58 1.23 3.64
CA VAL A 406 6.08 2.45 4.32
C VAL A 406 5.38 2.08 5.63
N GLY A 407 4.56 1.04 5.62
CA GLY A 407 3.92 0.55 6.84
C GLY A 407 4.90 0.01 7.88
N SER A 408 6.04 -0.56 7.48
CA SER A 408 7.09 -0.99 8.41
C SER A 408 7.67 0.21 9.19
N VAL A 409 7.83 1.37 8.53
CA VAL A 409 8.29 2.61 9.18
C VAL A 409 7.25 3.12 10.19
N GLU A 410 5.96 3.03 9.86
CA GLU A 410 4.89 3.44 10.78
C GLU A 410 4.72 2.46 11.96
N THR A 411 4.90 1.16 11.75
CA THR A 411 4.95 0.16 12.83
C THR A 411 6.15 0.41 13.74
N TYR A 412 7.33 0.74 13.18
CA TYR A 412 8.49 1.16 13.97
C TYR A 412 8.17 2.39 14.83
N ARG A 413 7.54 3.41 14.24
CA ARG A 413 7.12 4.63 14.95
C ARG A 413 6.15 4.34 16.10
N ALA A 414 5.31 3.31 15.97
CA ALA A 414 4.35 2.91 16.99
C ALA A 414 4.96 2.05 18.12
N THR A 415 5.99 1.25 17.82
CA THR A 415 6.51 0.21 18.72
C THR A 415 7.91 0.47 19.26
N GLY A 416 8.74 1.20 18.51
CA GLY A 416 10.17 1.28 18.73
C GLY A 416 10.94 -0.01 18.41
N ASN A 417 10.30 -1.04 17.83
CA ASN A 417 10.94 -2.32 17.52
C ASN A 417 11.76 -2.22 16.21
N PRO A 418 13.11 -2.26 16.26
CA PRO A 418 13.95 -2.04 15.07
C PRO A 418 13.94 -3.20 14.06
N GLU A 419 13.39 -4.35 14.44
CA GLU A 419 13.10 -5.46 13.52
C GLU A 419 11.70 -5.30 12.94
#